data_AF-A0A3N5YIV2-F1
#
_entry.id   AF-A0A3N5YIV2-F1
#
_cell.length_a   1.000
_cell.length_b   1.000
_cell.length_c   1.000
_cell.angle_alpha   90.00
_cell.angle_beta   90.00
_cell.angle_gamma   90.00
#
_symmetry.space_group_name_H-M   'P 1'
#
loop_
_entity.id
_entity.type
_entity.pdbx_description
1 polymer ?
#
loop_
_entity_poly.entity_id
_entity_poly.type
_entity_poly.pdbx_seq_one_letter_code
_entity_poly.pdbx_strand_id
1 'polypeptide(L)'
;MVRDRAVRAALVVLALVSVAAPAAAQAIEGEWTGRVREGRLQLQMQTELSPREGTKEKETGRHRNEWNFGRSIPLAEFTGLPAGGESLTAENVTFQLNREAGSFRLQGSFRGGRGAGLFTFTPRPAYVAEMKALGHTVADTSEQGLFRMAAFDVGKRFIDELKGLGYTNLPLDTLVRMRTHGADTQYIQDLRDLGFRDLPADEVIRARDHGVTKNYVAELQASGYKGLTLEQIIRARDHGVTGNYLAELVASGYKGMSLDEVIRARDHGVTAKYLADLQAAGYKGLSLEEVIEARDHGVTKAFVDELQAAGFKGLPLQEVIEARDHGVTPEFSAELRKLGYSPSLEELRRVRDHGVTPSYVREMKAAGFDKLSLDELVRLRDRGVTPSFVKEMAGAGYPNLPLDTLMRLRDHGVRPDYISDLAELGYKGLTADQLVRLRDHGVTPSFIKRAREQGYAKASVEELIRLRSRGIVRDE
;
A
#
# COMPACT_ATOMS: atom_id res chain seq x y z
N MET A 1 -36.79 -85.49 -69.58
CA MET A 1 -35.88 -86.42 -68.88
C MET A 1 -34.58 -85.66 -68.62
N VAL A 2 -34.24 -85.35 -67.36
CA VAL A 2 -33.19 -86.05 -66.58
C VAL A 2 -31.79 -85.59 -67.07
N ARG A 3 -30.85 -85.02 -66.32
CA ARG A 3 -30.39 -85.23 -64.93
C ARG A 3 -29.33 -84.16 -64.58
N ASP A 4 -29.14 -83.95 -63.28
CA ASP A 4 -27.94 -83.52 -62.55
C ASP A 4 -26.74 -82.90 -63.28
N ARG A 5 -26.35 -81.70 -62.81
CA ARG A 5 -24.97 -81.22 -62.85
C ARG A 5 -24.52 -80.77 -61.47
N ALA A 6 -23.62 -81.55 -60.87
CA ALA A 6 -22.75 -81.10 -59.80
C ALA A 6 -21.73 -80.09 -60.37
N VAL A 7 -21.59 -78.92 -59.75
CA VAL A 7 -20.54 -77.95 -60.08
C VAL A 7 -19.72 -77.70 -58.82
N ARG A 8 -18.42 -78.01 -58.93
CA ARG A 8 -17.38 -77.71 -57.94
C ARG A 8 -17.15 -76.19 -57.89
N ALA A 9 -17.22 -75.61 -56.70
CA ALA A 9 -16.91 -74.21 -56.46
C ALA A 9 -15.38 -73.99 -56.43
N ALA A 10 -14.90 -73.09 -57.27
CA ALA A 10 -13.54 -72.56 -57.23
C ALA A 10 -13.53 -71.27 -56.41
N LEU A 11 -12.66 -71.23 -55.39
CA LEU A 11 -12.40 -70.06 -54.55
C LEU A 11 -11.66 -68.99 -55.36
N VAL A 12 -12.20 -67.77 -55.41
CA VAL A 12 -11.46 -66.56 -55.80
C VAL A 12 -11.32 -65.70 -54.55
N VAL A 13 -10.09 -65.48 -54.11
CA VAL A 13 -9.76 -64.57 -53.00
C VAL A 13 -9.71 -63.16 -53.57
N LEU A 14 -10.66 -62.30 -53.16
CA LEU A 14 -10.63 -60.87 -53.42
C LEU A 14 -9.96 -60.18 -52.23
N ALA A 15 -8.79 -59.58 -52.43
CA ALA A 15 -8.14 -58.73 -51.45
C ALA A 15 -8.86 -57.37 -51.39
N LEU A 16 -9.58 -57.11 -50.29
CA LEU A 16 -10.13 -55.80 -49.97
C LEU A 16 -9.04 -54.94 -49.33
N VAL A 17 -8.54 -53.94 -50.05
CA VAL A 17 -7.76 -52.85 -49.48
C VAL A 17 -8.72 -51.90 -48.77
N SER A 18 -8.73 -51.93 -47.44
CA SER A 18 -9.42 -50.95 -46.61
C SER A 18 -8.64 -49.64 -46.62
N VAL A 19 -9.15 -48.64 -47.35
CA VAL A 19 -8.71 -47.26 -47.17
C VAL A 19 -9.28 -46.78 -45.83
N ALA A 20 -8.44 -46.66 -44.81
CA ALA A 20 -8.82 -46.05 -43.55
C ALA A 20 -9.21 -44.58 -43.82
N ALA A 21 -10.46 -44.22 -43.52
CA ALA A 21 -10.85 -42.82 -43.47
C ALA A 21 -10.00 -42.11 -42.41
N PRO A 22 -9.52 -40.86 -42.66
CA PRO A 22 -8.84 -40.11 -41.62
C PRO A 22 -9.78 -39.97 -40.42
N ALA A 23 -9.28 -40.28 -39.23
CA ALA A 23 -10.02 -40.07 -37.99
C ALA A 23 -10.50 -38.62 -37.95
N ALA A 24 -11.81 -38.40 -37.78
CA ALA A 24 -12.35 -37.06 -37.61
C ALA A 24 -11.70 -36.44 -36.36
N ALA A 25 -11.17 -35.22 -36.48
CA ALA A 25 -10.65 -34.48 -35.33
C ALA A 25 -11.70 -34.45 -34.22
N GLN A 26 -11.31 -34.75 -32.99
CA GLN A 26 -12.27 -34.79 -31.88
C GLN A 26 -12.73 -33.36 -31.58
N ALA A 27 -14.04 -33.13 -31.63
CA ALA A 27 -14.58 -31.83 -31.33
C ALA A 27 -14.41 -31.51 -29.83
N ILE A 28 -14.02 -30.27 -29.52
CA ILE A 28 -13.96 -29.81 -28.13
C ILE A 28 -15.34 -29.27 -27.77
N GLU A 29 -15.91 -29.79 -26.69
CA GLU A 29 -17.23 -29.41 -26.21
C GLU A 29 -17.14 -28.69 -24.87
N GLY A 30 -18.13 -27.87 -24.57
CA GLY A 30 -18.17 -27.15 -23.31
C GLY A 30 -19.42 -26.31 -23.14
N GLU A 31 -19.43 -25.51 -22.08
CA GLU A 31 -20.53 -24.62 -21.74
C GLU A 31 -20.17 -23.18 -22.10
N TRP A 32 -21.17 -22.39 -22.46
CA TRP A 32 -21.02 -20.95 -22.60
C TRP A 32 -22.09 -20.21 -21.80
N THR A 33 -21.71 -19.04 -21.30
CA THR A 33 -22.65 -18.04 -20.81
C THR A 33 -22.35 -16.70 -21.47
N GLY A 34 -23.36 -15.85 -21.58
CA GLY A 34 -23.27 -14.64 -22.37
C GLY A 34 -24.11 -13.52 -21.79
N ARG A 35 -23.63 -12.28 -21.90
CA ARG A 35 -24.48 -11.09 -21.77
C ARG A 35 -24.27 -10.15 -22.93
N VAL A 36 -25.34 -9.80 -23.62
CA VAL A 36 -25.33 -8.74 -24.62
C VAL A 36 -25.32 -7.39 -23.90
N ARG A 37 -24.32 -6.57 -24.23
CA ARG A 37 -24.18 -5.20 -23.72
C ARG A 37 -23.46 -4.35 -24.75
N GLU A 38 -23.97 -3.15 -25.01
CA GLU A 38 -23.31 -2.14 -25.86
C GLU A 38 -22.91 -2.72 -27.25
N GLY A 39 -23.80 -3.50 -27.87
CA GLY A 39 -23.55 -4.09 -29.20
C GLY A 39 -22.52 -5.23 -29.23
N ARG A 40 -22.16 -5.79 -28.08
CA ARG A 40 -21.21 -6.90 -27.94
C ARG A 40 -21.79 -8.03 -27.08
N LEU A 41 -21.37 -9.27 -27.33
CA LEU A 41 -21.59 -10.40 -26.44
C LEU A 41 -20.39 -10.56 -25.51
N GLN A 42 -20.60 -10.35 -24.21
CA GLN A 42 -19.66 -10.75 -23.16
C GLN A 42 -19.77 -12.27 -22.98
N LEU A 43 -19.01 -13.01 -23.78
CA LEU A 43 -19.02 -14.46 -23.85
C LEU A 43 -18.03 -15.04 -22.84
N GLN A 44 -18.49 -15.97 -22.02
CA GLN A 44 -17.66 -16.85 -21.18
C GLN A 44 -17.81 -18.27 -21.72
N MET A 45 -16.72 -19.00 -21.86
CA MET A 45 -16.68 -20.40 -22.27
C MET A 45 -15.89 -21.22 -21.25
N GLN A 46 -16.40 -22.40 -20.94
CA GLN A 46 -15.82 -23.34 -19.99
C GLN A 46 -15.72 -24.71 -20.65
N THR A 47 -14.56 -25.36 -20.55
CA THR A 47 -14.35 -26.71 -21.08
C THR A 47 -13.27 -27.44 -20.29
N GLU A 48 -13.36 -28.76 -20.20
CA GLU A 48 -12.31 -29.58 -19.62
C GLU A 48 -11.28 -29.93 -20.71
N LEU A 49 -10.03 -29.51 -20.51
CA LEU A 49 -8.93 -29.83 -21.42
C LEU A 49 -8.01 -30.88 -20.78
N SER A 50 -7.59 -31.89 -21.54
CA SER A 50 -6.58 -32.85 -21.06
C SER A 50 -5.24 -32.13 -20.81
N PRO A 51 -4.46 -32.50 -19.78
CA PRO A 51 -3.18 -31.86 -19.52
C PRO A 51 -2.23 -32.01 -20.71
N ARG A 52 -1.42 -30.97 -20.95
CA ARG A 52 -0.44 -30.92 -22.05
C ARG A 52 0.60 -32.03 -21.88
N GLU A 53 0.82 -32.87 -22.88
CA GLU A 53 1.90 -33.87 -22.84
C GLU A 53 3.26 -33.17 -22.63
N GLY A 54 3.96 -33.52 -21.55
CA GLY A 54 5.32 -33.04 -21.25
C GLY A 54 5.47 -32.03 -20.11
N THR A 55 4.39 -31.49 -19.52
CA THR A 55 4.48 -30.68 -18.29
C THR A 55 4.39 -31.57 -17.06
N LYS A 56 5.52 -31.75 -16.33
CA LYS A 56 5.53 -32.37 -15.00
C LYS A 56 4.92 -31.41 -13.97
N GLU A 57 3.61 -31.22 -13.99
CA GLU A 57 2.92 -30.62 -12.85
C GLU A 57 2.90 -31.67 -11.73
N LYS A 58 3.49 -31.31 -10.59
CA LYS A 58 3.50 -32.18 -9.40
C LYS A 58 2.05 -32.37 -8.96
N GLU A 59 1.59 -33.63 -9.02
CA GLU A 59 0.28 -34.06 -8.51
C GLU A 59 0.17 -33.74 -7.02
N THR A 60 -0.40 -32.58 -6.70
CA THR A 60 -0.91 -32.28 -5.36
C THR A 60 -2.32 -31.74 -5.50
N GLY A 61 -3.31 -32.62 -5.31
CA GLY A 61 -4.72 -32.26 -5.16
C GLY A 61 -5.50 -32.17 -6.48
N ARG A 62 -6.75 -32.64 -6.43
CA ARG A 62 -7.75 -32.61 -7.52
C ARG A 62 -7.94 -31.19 -8.06
N HIS A 63 -7.16 -30.81 -9.07
CA HIS A 63 -7.51 -29.72 -9.97
C HIS A 63 -8.09 -30.37 -11.23
N ARG A 64 -9.40 -30.20 -11.45
CA ARG A 64 -9.95 -30.40 -12.80
C ARG A 64 -9.23 -29.40 -13.70
N ASN A 65 -8.74 -29.86 -14.84
CA ASN A 65 -8.13 -29.02 -15.88
C ASN A 65 -9.23 -28.24 -16.62
N GLU A 66 -9.95 -27.43 -15.87
CA GLU A 66 -11.07 -26.63 -16.34
C GLU A 66 -10.51 -25.34 -16.93
N TRP A 67 -10.64 -25.21 -18.24
CA TRP A 67 -10.26 -24.01 -18.96
C TRP A 67 -11.44 -23.05 -19.01
N ASN A 68 -11.21 -21.85 -18.48
CA ASN A 68 -12.16 -20.76 -18.45
C ASN A 68 -11.68 -19.61 -19.33
N PHE A 69 -12.56 -19.08 -20.16
CA PHE A 69 -12.24 -18.00 -21.08
C PHE A 69 -13.37 -17.02 -21.24
N GLY A 70 -13.03 -15.74 -21.13
CA GLY A 70 -13.97 -14.64 -21.28
C GLY A 70 -13.51 -13.62 -22.30
N ARG A 71 -14.38 -13.24 -23.24
CA ARG A 71 -14.15 -12.09 -24.12
C ARG A 71 -15.44 -11.34 -24.43
N SER A 72 -15.31 -10.03 -24.65
CA SER A 72 -16.36 -9.22 -25.25
C SER A 72 -16.16 -9.19 -26.76
N ILE A 73 -17.08 -9.77 -27.53
CA ILE A 73 -16.98 -9.92 -29.00
C ILE A 73 -18.13 -9.12 -29.65
N PRO A 74 -17.88 -8.31 -30.71
CA PRO A 74 -18.95 -7.63 -31.45
C PRO A 74 -20.02 -8.62 -31.94
N LEU A 75 -21.30 -8.26 -31.83
CA LEU A 75 -22.39 -9.14 -32.27
C LEU A 75 -22.28 -9.51 -33.76
N ALA A 76 -21.72 -8.61 -34.58
CA ALA A 76 -21.51 -8.83 -36.01
C ALA A 76 -20.51 -9.95 -36.35
N GLU A 77 -19.66 -10.37 -35.41
CA GLU A 77 -18.76 -11.52 -35.63
C GLU A 77 -19.48 -12.87 -35.51
N PHE A 78 -20.72 -12.88 -34.98
CA PHE A 78 -21.51 -14.09 -34.86
C PHE A 78 -22.44 -14.26 -36.06
N THR A 79 -22.34 -15.42 -36.72
CA THR A 79 -23.27 -15.80 -37.78
C THR A 79 -24.49 -16.51 -37.18
N GLY A 80 -25.70 -16.04 -37.49
CA GLY A 80 -26.95 -16.66 -37.02
C GLY A 80 -27.37 -16.27 -35.60
N LEU A 81 -26.68 -15.32 -34.95
CA LEU A 81 -27.15 -14.78 -33.67
C LEU A 81 -28.40 -13.90 -33.92
N PRO A 82 -29.53 -14.13 -33.23
CA PRO A 82 -30.73 -13.34 -33.47
C PRO A 82 -30.54 -11.87 -33.08
N ALA A 83 -31.19 -10.97 -33.81
CA ALA A 83 -31.25 -9.57 -33.46
C ALA A 83 -32.06 -9.36 -32.17
N GLY A 84 -31.71 -8.35 -31.38
CA GLY A 84 -32.43 -8.04 -30.13
C GLY A 84 -31.63 -7.24 -29.11
N GLY A 85 -30.31 -7.08 -29.32
CA GLY A 85 -29.45 -6.27 -28.45
C GLY A 85 -29.55 -6.73 -26.99
N GLU A 86 -29.60 -5.78 -26.07
CA GLU A 86 -29.68 -6.05 -24.62
C GLU A 86 -31.02 -6.66 -24.18
N SER A 87 -32.04 -6.63 -25.03
CA SER A 87 -33.36 -7.25 -24.77
C SER A 87 -33.52 -8.61 -25.43
N LEU A 88 -32.47 -9.13 -26.08
CA LEU A 88 -32.52 -10.40 -26.81
C LEU A 88 -33.11 -11.52 -25.95
N THR A 89 -34.21 -12.09 -26.43
CA THR A 89 -34.90 -13.23 -25.82
C THR A 89 -35.24 -14.22 -26.93
N ALA A 90 -34.70 -15.43 -26.85
CA ALA A 90 -34.86 -16.45 -27.86
C ALA A 90 -34.56 -17.83 -27.27
N GLU A 91 -35.37 -18.82 -27.61
CA GLU A 91 -35.17 -20.22 -27.19
C GLU A 91 -34.58 -21.04 -28.34
N ASN A 92 -33.82 -22.09 -28.01
CA ASN A 92 -33.24 -23.02 -28.99
C ASN A 92 -32.43 -22.35 -30.11
N VAL A 93 -31.65 -21.33 -29.76
CA VAL A 93 -30.81 -20.62 -30.73
C VAL A 93 -29.56 -21.44 -31.06
N THR A 94 -29.15 -21.41 -32.33
CA THR A 94 -27.83 -21.87 -32.77
C THR A 94 -27.17 -20.75 -33.56
N PHE A 95 -25.96 -20.38 -33.15
CA PHE A 95 -25.16 -19.36 -33.82
C PHE A 95 -23.69 -19.79 -33.83
N GLN A 96 -22.87 -19.14 -34.66
CA GLN A 96 -21.49 -19.55 -34.86
C GLN A 96 -20.53 -18.38 -34.72
N LEU A 97 -19.37 -18.66 -34.13
CA LEU A 97 -18.20 -17.79 -34.18
C LEU A 97 -17.15 -18.43 -35.08
N ASN A 98 -16.94 -17.85 -36.26
CA ASN A 98 -16.00 -18.36 -37.24
C ASN A 98 -14.64 -17.69 -37.08
N ARG A 99 -13.60 -18.48 -36.81
CA ARG A 99 -12.21 -18.02 -36.66
C ARG A 99 -11.32 -18.72 -37.68
N GLU A 100 -10.18 -18.12 -37.97
CA GLU A 100 -9.23 -18.71 -38.93
C GLU A 100 -8.66 -20.05 -38.43
N ALA A 101 -8.59 -20.28 -37.11
CA ALA A 101 -8.14 -21.57 -36.56
C ALA A 101 -9.24 -22.63 -36.41
N GLY A 102 -10.52 -22.26 -36.56
CA GLY A 102 -11.66 -23.16 -36.40
C GLY A 102 -12.96 -22.43 -36.10
N SER A 103 -14.06 -23.16 -36.00
CA SER A 103 -15.38 -22.59 -35.75
C SER A 103 -15.94 -23.06 -34.41
N PHE A 104 -16.52 -22.14 -33.64
CA PHE A 104 -17.34 -22.45 -32.48
C PHE A 104 -18.80 -22.44 -32.90
N ARG A 105 -19.51 -23.56 -32.74
CA ARG A 105 -20.96 -23.63 -32.82
C ARG A 105 -21.51 -23.50 -31.42
N LEU A 106 -22.35 -22.50 -31.17
CA LEU A 106 -22.97 -22.23 -29.87
C LEU A 106 -24.46 -22.52 -29.98
N GLN A 107 -24.97 -23.32 -29.05
CA GLN A 107 -26.38 -23.70 -28.95
C GLN A 107 -26.89 -23.34 -27.56
N GLY A 108 -28.09 -22.78 -27.45
CA GLY A 108 -28.64 -22.41 -26.15
C GLY A 108 -29.87 -21.53 -26.21
N SER A 109 -30.01 -20.65 -25.22
CA SER A 109 -31.13 -19.70 -25.12
C SER A 109 -30.66 -18.35 -24.61
N PHE A 110 -31.46 -17.31 -24.87
CA PHE A 110 -31.33 -15.97 -24.33
C PHE A 110 -32.61 -15.53 -23.63
N ARG A 111 -32.49 -14.78 -22.54
CA ARG A 111 -33.58 -14.08 -21.84
C ARG A 111 -33.09 -12.72 -21.37
N GLY A 112 -33.68 -11.64 -21.90
CA GLY A 112 -33.33 -10.26 -21.55
C GLY A 112 -31.82 -9.99 -21.70
N GLY A 113 -31.25 -10.38 -22.85
CA GLY A 113 -29.84 -10.17 -23.20
C GLY A 113 -28.85 -11.12 -22.52
N ARG A 114 -29.29 -11.95 -21.56
CA ARG A 114 -28.44 -12.98 -20.93
C ARG A 114 -28.68 -14.32 -21.62
N GLY A 115 -27.62 -15.04 -21.98
CA GLY A 115 -27.72 -16.34 -22.60
C GLY A 115 -26.82 -17.39 -21.97
N ALA A 116 -27.15 -18.65 -22.21
CA ALA A 116 -26.35 -19.79 -21.81
C ALA A 116 -26.64 -21.01 -22.69
N GLY A 117 -25.68 -21.93 -22.75
CA GLY A 117 -25.87 -23.23 -23.37
C GLY A 117 -24.54 -23.95 -23.60
N LEU A 118 -24.50 -24.78 -24.66
CA LEU A 118 -23.36 -25.60 -25.01
C LEU A 118 -22.65 -25.07 -26.25
N PHE A 119 -21.35 -25.30 -26.35
CA PHE A 119 -20.60 -25.06 -27.57
C PHE A 119 -19.86 -26.32 -28.03
N THR A 120 -19.60 -26.36 -29.33
CA THR A 120 -18.72 -27.33 -29.97
C THR A 120 -17.71 -26.57 -30.82
N PHE A 121 -16.42 -26.82 -30.61
CA PHE A 121 -15.34 -26.30 -31.42
C PHE A 121 -14.86 -27.36 -32.42
N THR A 122 -14.74 -26.95 -33.67
CA THR A 122 -14.16 -27.76 -34.74
C THR A 122 -12.94 -27.05 -35.32
N PRO A 123 -11.72 -27.63 -35.18
CA PRO A 123 -10.52 -27.03 -35.73
C PRO A 123 -10.56 -27.01 -37.26
N ARG A 124 -9.93 -26.00 -37.88
CA ARG A 124 -9.81 -25.94 -39.34
C ARG A 124 -8.50 -26.61 -39.80
N PRO A 125 -8.55 -27.72 -40.56
CA PRO A 125 -7.35 -28.48 -40.91
C PRO A 125 -6.28 -27.67 -41.68
N ALA A 126 -6.71 -26.68 -42.47
CA ALA A 126 -5.80 -25.84 -43.26
C ALA A 126 -5.00 -24.83 -42.41
N TYR A 127 -5.42 -24.53 -41.18
CA TYR A 127 -4.84 -23.45 -40.37
C TYR A 127 -3.33 -23.63 -40.12
N VAL A 128 -2.88 -24.83 -39.76
CA VAL A 128 -1.46 -25.09 -39.45
C VAL A 128 -0.58 -24.85 -40.67
N ALA A 129 -1.02 -25.30 -41.84
CA ALA A 129 -0.28 -25.10 -43.10
C ALA A 129 -0.23 -23.62 -43.49
N GLU A 130 -1.32 -22.88 -43.31
CA GLU A 130 -1.38 -21.44 -43.57
C GLU A 130 -0.47 -20.64 -42.62
N MET A 131 -0.48 -20.96 -41.33
CA MET A 131 0.43 -20.32 -40.36
C MET A 131 1.90 -20.61 -40.68
N LYS A 132 2.22 -21.85 -41.10
CA LYS A 132 3.56 -22.20 -41.57
C LYS A 132 3.96 -21.40 -42.80
N ALA A 133 3.04 -21.19 -43.75
CA ALA A 133 3.28 -20.36 -44.93
C ALA A 133 3.51 -18.87 -44.58
N LEU A 134 2.96 -18.40 -43.46
CA LEU A 134 3.20 -17.07 -42.91
C LEU A 134 4.50 -16.96 -42.10
N GLY A 135 5.25 -18.07 -41.94
CA GLY A 135 6.50 -18.12 -41.18
C GLY A 135 6.33 -18.47 -39.69
N HIS A 136 5.14 -18.90 -39.26
CA HIS A 136 4.86 -19.26 -37.86
C HIS A 136 4.69 -20.77 -37.70
N THR A 137 5.49 -21.38 -36.82
CA THR A 137 5.30 -22.78 -36.42
C THR A 137 4.30 -22.86 -35.27
N VAL A 138 3.17 -23.51 -35.50
CA VAL A 138 2.23 -23.89 -34.44
C VAL A 138 2.80 -25.13 -33.75
N ALA A 139 3.41 -24.94 -32.58
CA ALA A 139 4.06 -26.02 -31.84
C ALA A 139 3.08 -27.07 -31.30
N ASP A 140 1.87 -26.63 -30.96
CA ASP A 140 0.79 -27.47 -30.44
C ASP A 140 -0.33 -27.57 -31.47
N THR A 141 -0.29 -28.63 -32.27
CA THR A 141 -1.28 -28.90 -33.31
C THR A 141 -2.43 -29.78 -32.83
N SER A 142 -2.50 -30.07 -31.53
CA SER A 142 -3.66 -30.76 -30.95
C SER A 142 -4.92 -29.91 -31.10
N GLU A 143 -6.08 -30.53 -30.95
CA GLU A 143 -7.35 -29.81 -30.96
C GLU A 143 -7.38 -28.70 -29.90
N GLN A 144 -6.73 -28.90 -28.75
CA GLN A 144 -6.62 -27.90 -27.68
C GLN A 144 -5.73 -26.72 -28.08
N GLY A 145 -4.59 -26.98 -28.72
CA GLY A 145 -3.71 -25.94 -29.23
C GLY A 145 -4.41 -25.06 -30.27
N LEU A 146 -5.14 -25.70 -31.20
CA LEU A 146 -5.92 -25.00 -32.23
C LEU A 146 -7.12 -24.25 -31.65
N PHE A 147 -7.78 -24.83 -30.65
CA PHE A 147 -8.83 -24.16 -29.88
C PHE A 147 -8.31 -22.89 -29.22
N ARG A 148 -7.12 -22.93 -28.59
CA ARG A 148 -6.48 -21.74 -28.01
C ARG A 148 -6.23 -20.67 -29.08
N MET A 149 -5.71 -21.04 -30.25
CA MET A 149 -5.49 -20.09 -31.34
C MET A 149 -6.81 -19.45 -31.82
N ALA A 150 -7.87 -20.24 -31.94
CA ALA A 150 -9.19 -19.76 -32.34
C ALA A 150 -9.81 -18.84 -31.29
N ALA A 151 -9.74 -19.22 -30.01
CA ALA A 151 -10.29 -18.42 -28.91
C ALA A 151 -9.62 -17.04 -28.83
N PHE A 152 -8.30 -16.98 -28.98
CA PHE A 152 -7.58 -15.70 -28.98
C PHE A 152 -7.64 -14.95 -30.32
N ASP A 153 -8.27 -15.51 -31.36
CA ASP A 153 -8.39 -14.93 -32.71
C ASP A 153 -7.01 -14.65 -33.34
N VAL A 154 -6.09 -15.61 -33.19
CA VAL A 154 -4.73 -15.52 -33.75
C VAL A 154 -4.72 -16.20 -35.12
N GLY A 155 -4.53 -15.42 -36.17
CA GLY A 155 -4.44 -15.92 -37.53
C GLY A 155 -3.93 -14.88 -38.53
N LYS A 156 -4.00 -15.24 -39.81
CA LYS A 156 -3.49 -14.44 -40.94
C LYS A 156 -3.97 -13.00 -40.88
N ARG A 157 -5.27 -12.75 -40.67
CA ARG A 157 -5.81 -11.38 -40.63
C ARG A 157 -5.10 -10.52 -39.59
N PHE A 158 -4.97 -11.03 -38.36
CA PHE A 158 -4.30 -10.31 -37.27
C PHE A 158 -2.81 -10.07 -37.55
N ILE A 159 -2.14 -11.08 -38.10
CA ILE A 159 -0.72 -10.99 -38.48
C ILE A 159 -0.53 -9.91 -39.56
N ASP A 160 -1.38 -9.88 -40.58
CA ASP A 160 -1.28 -8.90 -41.66
C ASP A 160 -1.61 -7.48 -41.17
N GLU A 161 -2.62 -7.32 -40.30
CA GLU A 161 -2.92 -6.03 -39.64
C GLU A 161 -1.70 -5.54 -38.83
N LEU A 162 -1.07 -6.41 -38.03
CA LEU A 162 0.13 -6.08 -37.26
C LEU A 162 1.33 -5.73 -38.13
N LYS A 163 1.54 -6.47 -39.24
CA LYS A 163 2.56 -6.13 -40.24
C LYS A 163 2.34 -4.74 -40.82
N GLY A 164 1.09 -4.37 -41.11
CA GLY A 164 0.72 -3.02 -41.55
C GLY A 164 1.02 -1.92 -40.53
N LEU A 165 1.12 -2.27 -39.24
CA LEU A 165 1.52 -1.39 -38.14
C LEU A 165 3.03 -1.43 -37.84
N GLY A 166 3.82 -2.17 -38.63
CA GLY A 166 5.28 -2.30 -38.48
C GLY A 166 5.75 -3.49 -37.64
N TYR A 167 4.82 -4.27 -37.05
CA TYR A 167 5.16 -5.45 -36.25
C TYR A 167 5.36 -6.65 -37.17
N THR A 168 6.61 -6.91 -37.51
CA THR A 168 7.01 -8.04 -38.35
C THR A 168 7.73 -9.11 -37.54
N ASN A 169 7.63 -10.37 -37.97
CA ASN A 169 8.36 -11.50 -37.38
C ASN A 169 8.15 -11.71 -35.87
N LEU A 170 6.98 -11.34 -35.33
CA LEU A 170 6.67 -11.60 -33.93
C LEU A 170 6.55 -13.12 -33.66
N PRO A 171 7.14 -13.64 -32.57
CA PRO A 171 6.90 -15.00 -32.14
C PRO A 171 5.41 -15.28 -31.95
N LEU A 172 4.98 -16.51 -32.25
CA LEU A 172 3.57 -16.89 -32.14
C LEU A 172 3.02 -16.71 -30.72
N ASP A 173 3.83 -16.96 -29.70
CA ASP A 173 3.48 -16.72 -28.30
C ASP A 173 3.23 -15.23 -28.00
N THR A 174 3.98 -14.33 -28.65
CA THR A 174 3.81 -12.88 -28.51
C THR A 174 2.49 -12.44 -29.13
N LEU A 175 2.12 -12.97 -30.29
CA LEU A 175 0.80 -12.70 -30.91
C LEU A 175 -0.35 -13.13 -30.00
N VAL A 176 -0.21 -14.30 -29.37
CA VAL A 176 -1.18 -14.78 -28.37
C VAL A 176 -1.24 -13.84 -27.17
N ARG A 177 -0.08 -13.46 -26.59
CA ARG A 177 -0.01 -12.50 -25.47
C ARG A 177 -0.68 -11.18 -25.82
N MET A 178 -0.41 -10.59 -26.98
CA MET A 178 -1.06 -9.35 -27.42
C MET A 178 -2.58 -9.47 -27.40
N ARG A 179 -3.13 -10.58 -27.91
CA ARG A 179 -4.58 -10.84 -27.88
C ARG A 179 -5.13 -11.12 -26.49
N THR A 180 -4.37 -11.81 -25.64
CA THR A 180 -4.74 -12.11 -24.24
C THR A 180 -4.83 -10.85 -23.41
N HIS A 181 -3.85 -9.96 -23.53
CA HIS A 181 -3.75 -8.72 -22.77
C HIS A 181 -4.55 -7.57 -23.40
N GLY A 182 -5.10 -7.76 -24.59
CA GLY A 182 -5.89 -6.74 -25.29
C GLY A 182 -5.06 -5.61 -25.89
N ALA A 183 -3.78 -5.87 -26.15
CA ALA A 183 -2.89 -5.04 -26.95
C ALA A 183 -3.14 -5.30 -28.45
N ASP A 184 -4.35 -4.98 -28.90
CA ASP A 184 -4.79 -5.22 -30.28
C ASP A 184 -4.37 -4.10 -31.25
N THR A 185 -4.70 -4.30 -32.53
CA THR A 185 -4.35 -3.38 -33.62
C THR A 185 -4.97 -1.99 -33.44
N GLN A 186 -6.17 -1.91 -32.85
CA GLN A 186 -6.81 -0.63 -32.53
C GLN A 186 -6.07 0.09 -31.40
N TYR A 187 -5.68 -0.61 -30.33
CA TYR A 187 -4.92 -0.03 -29.23
C TYR A 187 -3.55 0.50 -29.69
N ILE A 188 -2.85 -0.26 -30.54
CA ILE A 188 -1.59 0.18 -31.16
C ILE A 188 -1.82 1.44 -32.00
N GLN A 189 -2.89 1.48 -32.80
CA GLN A 189 -3.22 2.65 -33.60
C GLN A 189 -3.52 3.87 -32.71
N ASP A 190 -4.26 3.68 -31.62
CA ASP A 190 -4.55 4.74 -30.65
C ASP A 190 -3.25 5.32 -30.06
N LEU A 191 -2.28 4.47 -29.70
CA LEU A 191 -0.96 4.92 -29.22
C LEU A 191 -0.20 5.70 -30.31
N ARG A 192 -0.23 5.24 -31.58
CA ARG A 192 0.40 5.94 -32.71
C ARG A 192 -0.22 7.32 -32.96
N ASP A 193 -1.54 7.43 -32.84
CA ASP A 193 -2.28 8.70 -32.97
C ASP A 193 -1.88 9.69 -31.86
N LEU A 194 -1.53 9.17 -30.68
CA LEU A 194 -1.02 9.94 -29.54
C LEU A 194 0.48 10.27 -29.62
N GLY A 195 1.16 9.82 -30.69
CA GLY A 195 2.58 10.09 -30.95
C GLY A 195 3.54 8.98 -30.54
N PHE A 196 3.04 7.87 -29.96
CA PHE A 196 3.87 6.73 -29.59
C PHE A 196 4.00 5.78 -30.79
N ARG A 197 5.16 5.86 -31.46
CA ARG A 197 5.46 5.07 -32.66
C ARG A 197 6.61 4.10 -32.38
N ASP A 198 6.69 3.06 -33.20
CA ASP A 198 7.80 2.10 -33.20
C ASP A 198 8.05 1.44 -31.83
N LEU A 199 6.99 1.21 -31.06
CA LEU A 199 7.05 0.57 -29.75
C LEU A 199 7.31 -0.95 -29.89
N PRO A 200 8.17 -1.55 -29.06
CA PRO A 200 8.25 -3.00 -28.92
C PRO A 200 6.91 -3.60 -28.47
N ALA A 201 6.58 -4.80 -28.95
CA ALA A 201 5.32 -5.47 -28.62
C ALA A 201 5.16 -5.68 -27.09
N ASP A 202 6.25 -6.01 -26.39
CA ASP A 202 6.22 -6.16 -24.93
C ASP A 202 5.90 -4.85 -24.19
N GLU A 203 6.32 -3.69 -24.72
CA GLU A 203 6.02 -2.39 -24.12
C GLU A 203 4.54 -2.03 -24.28
N VAL A 204 3.96 -2.32 -25.45
CA VAL A 204 2.52 -2.14 -25.69
C VAL A 204 1.68 -3.06 -24.79
N ILE A 205 2.08 -4.34 -24.67
CA ILE A 205 1.42 -5.29 -23.77
C ILE A 205 1.48 -4.77 -22.34
N ARG A 206 2.66 -4.36 -21.87
CA ARG A 206 2.83 -3.86 -20.51
C ARG A 206 1.98 -2.61 -20.26
N ALA A 207 1.98 -1.63 -21.16
CA ALA A 207 1.15 -0.45 -21.01
C ALA A 207 -0.33 -0.80 -20.88
N ARG A 208 -0.80 -1.77 -21.67
CA ARG A 208 -2.17 -2.26 -21.62
C ARG A 208 -2.49 -2.93 -20.28
N ASP A 209 -1.59 -3.76 -19.79
CA ASP A 209 -1.72 -4.47 -18.51
C ASP A 209 -1.81 -3.53 -17.31
N HIS A 210 -1.05 -2.43 -17.35
CA HIS A 210 -1.09 -1.37 -16.35
C HIS A 210 -2.24 -0.37 -16.57
N GLY A 211 -3.13 -0.63 -17.53
CA GLY A 211 -4.35 0.16 -17.73
C GLY A 211 -4.13 1.52 -18.38
N VAL A 212 -3.04 1.69 -19.15
CA VAL A 212 -2.81 2.87 -19.96
C VAL A 212 -3.78 2.85 -21.14
N THR A 213 -4.71 3.81 -21.19
CA THR A 213 -5.72 3.93 -22.25
C THR A 213 -5.47 5.17 -23.11
N LYS A 214 -6.07 5.21 -24.31
CA LYS A 214 -6.06 6.40 -25.17
C LYS A 214 -6.48 7.66 -24.41
N ASN A 215 -7.59 7.58 -23.68
CA ASN A 215 -8.13 8.70 -22.91
C ASN A 215 -7.18 9.14 -21.81
N TYR A 216 -6.58 8.19 -21.08
CA TYR A 216 -5.64 8.52 -20.01
C TYR A 216 -4.40 9.27 -20.53
N VAL A 217 -3.82 8.81 -21.64
CA VAL A 217 -2.68 9.48 -22.27
C VAL A 217 -3.07 10.88 -22.78
N ALA A 218 -4.25 11.00 -23.39
CA ALA A 218 -4.77 12.29 -23.86
C ALA A 218 -5.00 13.28 -22.70
N GLU A 219 -5.51 12.82 -21.56
CA GLU A 219 -5.66 13.62 -20.33
C GLU A 219 -4.30 14.14 -19.84
N LEU A 220 -3.27 13.29 -19.76
CA LEU A 220 -1.91 13.71 -19.38
C LEU A 220 -1.38 14.81 -20.32
N GLN A 221 -1.52 14.60 -21.64
CA GLN A 221 -1.08 15.56 -22.65
C GLN A 221 -1.85 16.89 -22.57
N ALA A 222 -3.15 16.85 -22.29
CA ALA A 222 -4.00 18.02 -22.09
C ALA A 222 -3.63 18.80 -20.81
N SER A 223 -3.20 18.10 -19.76
CA SER A 223 -2.63 18.69 -18.55
C SER A 223 -1.20 19.23 -18.72
N GLY A 224 -0.63 19.15 -19.93
CA GLY A 224 0.69 19.71 -20.26
C GLY A 224 1.83 18.70 -20.24
N TYR A 225 1.59 17.46 -19.82
CA TYR A 225 2.61 16.40 -19.81
C TYR A 225 2.75 15.77 -21.19
N LYS A 226 3.48 16.46 -22.07
CA LYS A 226 3.78 16.04 -23.43
C LYS A 226 5.17 15.41 -23.53
N GLY A 227 5.37 14.52 -24.49
CA GLY A 227 6.68 13.90 -24.73
C GLY A 227 7.12 12.91 -23.65
N LEU A 228 6.20 12.44 -22.80
CA LEU A 228 6.48 11.37 -21.84
C LEU A 228 6.74 10.05 -22.58
N THR A 229 7.64 9.24 -22.03
CA THR A 229 7.77 7.83 -22.41
C THR A 229 6.58 7.02 -21.89
N LEU A 230 6.32 5.86 -22.50
CA LEU A 230 5.25 4.99 -22.04
C LEU A 230 5.53 4.47 -20.61
N GLU A 231 6.81 4.26 -20.26
CA GLU A 231 7.21 3.89 -18.91
C GLU A 231 6.84 4.95 -17.87
N GLN A 232 7.06 6.23 -18.17
CA GLN A 232 6.67 7.32 -17.28
C GLN A 232 5.14 7.40 -17.10
N ILE A 233 4.39 7.12 -18.16
CA ILE A 233 2.92 7.08 -18.13
C ILE A 233 2.44 5.89 -17.29
N ILE A 234 3.06 4.72 -17.45
CA ILE A 234 2.75 3.52 -16.66
C ILE A 234 3.02 3.80 -15.18
N ARG A 235 4.17 4.38 -14.85
CA ARG A 235 4.50 4.76 -13.47
C ARG A 235 3.44 5.71 -12.89
N ALA A 236 3.08 6.79 -13.60
CA ALA A 236 2.04 7.70 -13.13
C ALA A 236 0.69 6.98 -12.90
N ARG A 237 0.34 6.04 -13.79
CA ARG A 237 -0.88 5.25 -13.69
C ARG A 237 -0.89 4.34 -12.46
N ASP A 238 0.21 3.64 -12.22
CA ASP A 238 0.38 2.72 -11.09
C ASP A 238 0.31 3.44 -9.75
N HIS A 239 0.85 4.66 -9.68
CA HIS A 239 0.77 5.53 -8.52
C HIS A 239 -0.57 6.28 -8.41
N GLY A 240 -1.54 5.99 -9.28
CA GLY A 240 -2.90 6.52 -9.19
C GLY A 240 -3.03 8.00 -9.55
N VAL A 241 -2.12 8.54 -10.36
CA VAL A 241 -2.25 9.88 -10.96
C VAL A 241 -3.32 9.82 -12.05
N THR A 242 -4.41 10.57 -11.87
CA THR A 242 -5.54 10.64 -12.81
C THR A 242 -5.67 12.03 -13.43
N GLY A 243 -6.35 12.16 -14.57
CA GLY A 243 -6.66 13.48 -15.16
C GLY A 243 -7.43 14.40 -14.19
N ASN A 244 -8.37 13.85 -13.42
CA ASN A 244 -9.09 14.60 -12.38
C ASN A 244 -8.15 15.11 -11.29
N TYR A 245 -7.23 14.28 -10.81
CA TYR A 245 -6.25 14.67 -9.80
C TYR A 245 -5.33 15.81 -10.31
N LEU A 246 -4.90 15.74 -11.57
CA LEU A 246 -4.12 16.80 -12.21
C LEU A 246 -4.91 18.11 -12.32
N ALA A 247 -6.17 18.04 -12.74
CA ALA A 247 -7.04 19.21 -12.83
C ALA A 247 -7.27 19.86 -11.45
N GLU A 248 -7.44 19.05 -10.41
CA GLU A 248 -7.54 19.50 -9.02
C GLU A 248 -6.28 20.23 -8.55
N LEU A 249 -5.08 19.68 -8.80
CA LEU A 249 -3.81 20.35 -8.46
C LEU A 249 -3.68 21.72 -9.15
N VAL A 250 -4.00 21.79 -10.45
CA VAL A 250 -3.99 23.03 -11.22
C VAL A 250 -4.99 24.04 -10.66
N ALA A 251 -6.19 23.60 -10.27
CA ALA A 251 -7.21 24.44 -9.66
C ALA A 251 -6.77 24.96 -8.27
N SER A 252 -6.00 24.18 -7.52
CA SER A 252 -5.37 24.58 -6.26
C SER A 252 -4.13 25.48 -6.44
N GLY A 253 -3.73 25.77 -7.68
CA GLY A 253 -2.63 26.70 -8.01
C GLY A 253 -1.31 26.03 -8.35
N TYR A 254 -1.22 24.70 -8.29
CA TYR A 254 -0.01 23.95 -8.62
C TYR A 254 0.05 23.68 -10.12
N LYS A 255 0.74 24.56 -10.85
CA LYS A 255 0.88 24.51 -12.32
C LYS A 255 2.32 24.22 -12.70
N GLY A 256 2.50 23.45 -13.77
CA GLY A 256 3.83 23.19 -14.33
C GLY A 256 4.74 22.32 -13.46
N MET A 257 4.16 21.53 -12.56
CA MET A 257 4.90 20.53 -11.78
C MET A 257 5.41 19.43 -12.72
N SER A 258 6.55 18.85 -12.38
CA SER A 258 7.03 17.63 -13.00
C SER A 258 6.11 16.45 -12.64
N LEU A 259 6.11 15.42 -13.48
CA LEU A 259 5.29 14.23 -13.22
C LEU A 259 5.74 13.51 -11.95
N ASP A 260 7.03 13.55 -11.63
CA ASP A 260 7.58 12.96 -10.41
C ASP A 260 7.12 13.69 -9.14
N GLU A 261 7.04 15.03 -9.15
CA GLU A 261 6.48 15.81 -8.03
C GLU A 261 5.00 15.48 -7.82
N VAL A 262 4.22 15.33 -8.89
CA VAL A 262 2.81 14.92 -8.80
C VAL A 262 2.66 13.50 -8.26
N ILE A 263 3.47 12.56 -8.74
CA ILE A 263 3.47 11.17 -8.24
C ILE A 263 3.78 11.17 -6.74
N ARG A 264 4.81 11.91 -6.32
CA ARG A 264 5.18 12.02 -4.91
C ARG A 264 4.05 12.61 -4.07
N ALA A 265 3.43 13.72 -4.50
CA ALA A 265 2.29 14.30 -3.80
C ALA A 265 1.12 13.31 -3.68
N ARG A 266 0.87 12.52 -4.74
CA ARG A 266 -0.17 11.50 -4.75
C ARG A 266 0.11 10.38 -3.75
N ASP A 267 1.34 9.87 -3.73
CA ASP A 267 1.79 8.80 -2.84
C ASP A 267 1.68 9.18 -1.36
N HIS A 268 1.99 10.43 -1.05
CA HIS A 268 1.87 10.99 0.30
C HIS A 268 0.44 11.46 0.66
N GLY A 269 -0.53 11.20 -0.22
CA GLY A 269 -1.94 11.43 0.06
C GLY A 269 -2.35 12.91 0.06
N VAL A 270 -1.64 13.75 -0.68
CA VAL A 270 -2.04 15.15 -0.92
C VAL A 270 -3.28 15.16 -1.80
N THR A 271 -4.39 15.72 -1.30
CA THR A 271 -5.67 15.83 -2.00
C THR A 271 -6.08 17.28 -2.22
N ALA A 272 -6.95 17.54 -3.19
CA ALA A 272 -7.54 18.87 -3.41
C ALA A 272 -8.16 19.46 -2.14
N LYS A 273 -8.86 18.61 -1.37
CA LYS A 273 -9.43 19.00 -0.08
C LYS A 273 -8.35 19.43 0.91
N TYR A 274 -7.26 18.67 1.03
CA TYR A 274 -6.17 19.02 1.95
C TYR A 274 -5.50 20.33 1.57
N LEU A 275 -5.28 20.57 0.27
CA LEU A 275 -4.76 21.83 -0.25
C LEU A 275 -5.70 23.01 0.07
N ALA A 276 -6.99 22.85 -0.19
CA ALA A 276 -8.00 23.87 0.12
C ALA A 276 -8.09 24.15 1.63
N ASP A 277 -7.97 23.10 2.45
CA ASP A 277 -7.96 23.19 3.90
C ASP A 277 -6.78 24.02 4.43
N LEU A 278 -5.56 23.79 3.91
CA LEU A 278 -4.37 24.59 4.25
C LEU A 278 -4.50 26.06 3.78
N GLN A 279 -5.00 26.27 2.56
CA GLN A 279 -5.25 27.62 2.02
C GLN A 279 -6.28 28.40 2.84
N ALA A 280 -7.35 27.73 3.29
CA ALA A 280 -8.37 28.31 4.16
C ALA A 280 -7.83 28.62 5.56
N ALA A 281 -6.87 27.83 6.05
CA ALA A 281 -6.12 28.10 7.28
C ALA A 281 -5.12 29.28 7.15
N GLY A 282 -4.91 29.80 5.94
CA GLY A 282 -4.04 30.93 5.66
C GLY A 282 -2.71 30.58 5.00
N TYR A 283 -2.39 29.29 4.84
CA TYR A 283 -1.17 28.83 4.18
C TYR A 283 -1.36 28.80 2.67
N LYS A 284 -0.97 29.88 2.01
CA LYS A 284 -1.08 30.06 0.55
C LYS A 284 0.31 30.07 -0.07
N GLY A 285 0.42 29.56 -1.30
CA GLY A 285 1.68 29.59 -2.06
C GLY A 285 2.77 28.65 -1.53
N LEU A 286 2.40 27.62 -0.78
CA LEU A 286 3.31 26.54 -0.40
C LEU A 286 3.76 25.76 -1.63
N SER A 287 4.97 25.23 -1.59
CA SER A 287 5.43 24.17 -2.49
C SER A 287 4.72 22.84 -2.19
N LEU A 288 4.73 21.90 -3.13
CA LEU A 288 4.19 20.56 -2.87
C LEU A 288 4.98 19.84 -1.78
N GLU A 289 6.29 20.10 -1.70
CA GLU A 289 7.20 19.55 -0.70
C GLU A 289 6.79 19.97 0.71
N GLU A 290 6.51 21.26 0.95
CA GLU A 290 6.02 21.75 2.24
C GLU A 290 4.64 21.17 2.60
N VAL A 291 3.77 20.98 1.61
CA VAL A 291 2.46 20.33 1.82
C VAL A 291 2.64 18.86 2.17
N ILE A 292 3.55 18.15 1.49
CA ILE A 292 3.87 16.75 1.75
C ILE A 292 4.43 16.60 3.17
N GLU A 293 5.36 17.46 3.59
CA GLU A 293 5.90 17.46 4.94
C GLU A 293 4.80 17.66 5.98
N ALA A 294 3.96 18.70 5.82
CA ALA A 294 2.83 18.92 6.72
C ALA A 294 1.87 17.72 6.77
N ARG A 295 1.64 17.06 5.63
CA ARG A 295 0.77 15.90 5.53
C ARG A 295 1.34 14.68 6.25
N ASP A 296 2.62 14.39 6.05
CA ASP A 296 3.34 13.26 6.64
C ASP A 296 3.40 13.38 8.17
N HIS A 297 3.58 14.61 8.67
CA HIS A 297 3.58 14.92 10.10
C HIS A 297 2.16 15.06 10.69
N GLY A 298 1.12 14.83 9.89
CA GLY A 298 -0.26 14.77 10.37
C GLY A 298 -0.83 16.13 10.78
N VAL A 299 -0.36 17.22 10.18
CA VAL A 299 -0.96 18.55 10.33
C VAL A 299 -2.30 18.57 9.62
N THR A 300 -3.37 18.86 10.36
CA THR A 300 -4.74 18.95 9.83
C THR A 300 -5.29 20.36 9.97
N LYS A 301 -6.33 20.70 9.20
CA LYS A 301 -7.03 21.98 9.38
C LYS A 301 -7.56 22.16 10.79
N ALA A 302 -8.13 21.11 11.38
CA ALA A 302 -8.66 21.15 12.74
C ALA A 302 -7.54 21.54 13.73
N PHE A 303 -6.38 20.90 13.64
CA PHE A 303 -5.24 21.23 14.50
C PHE A 303 -4.79 22.69 14.34
N VAL A 304 -4.73 23.20 13.09
CA VAL A 304 -4.40 24.61 12.84
C VAL A 304 -5.47 25.55 13.42
N ASP A 305 -6.75 25.28 13.17
CA ASP A 305 -7.86 26.09 13.67
C ASP A 305 -7.85 26.17 15.20
N GLU A 306 -7.56 25.05 15.88
CA GLU A 306 -7.48 25.01 17.33
C GLU A 306 -6.28 25.79 17.88
N LEU A 307 -5.11 25.74 17.23
CA LEU A 307 -3.96 26.59 17.58
C LEU A 307 -4.30 28.09 17.43
N GLN A 308 -4.98 28.45 16.33
CA GLN A 308 -5.43 29.82 16.10
C GLN A 308 -6.47 30.29 17.11
N ALA A 309 -7.39 29.40 17.52
CA ALA A 309 -8.37 29.66 18.57
C ALA A 309 -7.70 29.79 19.95
N ALA A 310 -6.62 29.05 20.19
CA ALA A 310 -5.72 29.25 21.33
C ALA A 310 -4.83 30.49 21.18
N GLY A 311 -5.02 31.34 20.17
CA GLY A 311 -4.32 32.62 20.02
C GLY A 311 -2.96 32.52 19.34
N PHE A 312 -2.52 31.33 18.92
CA PHE A 312 -1.34 31.14 18.09
C PHE A 312 -1.70 31.36 16.62
N LYS A 313 -1.77 32.62 16.20
CA LYS A 313 -2.20 33.03 14.86
C LYS A 313 -0.99 33.38 13.99
N GLY A 314 -1.10 33.08 12.69
CA GLY A 314 -0.07 33.46 11.71
C GLY A 314 1.28 32.79 11.91
N LEU A 315 1.29 31.59 12.51
CA LEU A 315 2.50 30.79 12.64
C LEU A 315 3.02 30.37 11.27
N PRO A 316 4.35 30.30 11.07
CA PRO A 316 4.92 29.55 9.95
C PRO A 316 4.46 28.10 9.95
N LEU A 317 4.30 27.49 8.78
CA LEU A 317 3.87 26.09 8.68
C LEU A 317 4.82 25.15 9.43
N GLN A 318 6.13 25.44 9.40
CA GLN A 318 7.14 24.66 10.11
C GLN A 318 6.90 24.63 11.63
N GLU A 319 6.54 25.76 12.23
CA GLU A 319 6.25 25.80 13.67
C GLU A 319 5.01 24.97 14.01
N VAL A 320 4.02 24.90 13.11
CA VAL A 320 2.86 24.02 13.29
C VAL A 320 3.24 22.55 13.18
N ILE A 321 4.11 22.18 12.24
CA ILE A 321 4.65 20.82 12.11
C ILE A 321 5.38 20.44 13.39
N GLU A 322 6.29 21.29 13.86
CA GLU A 322 7.05 21.01 15.09
C GLU A 322 6.13 20.93 16.31
N ALA A 323 5.14 21.81 16.45
CA ALA A 323 4.15 21.72 17.52
C ALA A 323 3.38 20.39 17.48
N ARG A 324 3.03 19.91 16.27
CA ARG A 324 2.34 18.65 16.07
C ARG A 324 3.21 17.46 16.50
N ASP A 325 4.46 17.43 16.06
CA ASP A 325 5.42 16.36 16.33
C ASP A 325 5.71 16.20 17.81
N HIS A 326 5.82 17.32 18.53
CA HIS A 326 6.13 17.32 19.95
C HIS A 326 4.86 17.20 20.81
N GLY A 327 3.68 17.01 20.21
CA GLY A 327 2.42 16.81 20.93
C GLY A 327 1.94 18.04 21.69
N VAL A 328 2.28 19.24 21.22
CA VAL A 328 1.72 20.49 21.75
C VAL A 328 0.26 20.57 21.32
N THR A 329 -0.65 20.64 22.30
CA THR A 329 -2.08 20.75 22.03
C THR A 329 -2.65 22.08 22.55
N PRO A 330 -3.69 22.62 21.91
CA PRO A 330 -4.47 23.77 22.39
C PRO A 330 -4.95 23.60 23.83
N GLU A 331 -5.38 22.39 24.22
CA GLU A 331 -5.81 22.09 25.58
C GLU A 331 -4.66 22.24 26.58
N PHE A 332 -3.47 21.76 26.23
CA PHE A 332 -2.29 21.90 27.09
C PHE A 332 -1.91 23.37 27.30
N SER A 333 -1.98 24.19 26.24
CA SER A 333 -1.81 25.63 26.36
C SER A 333 -2.87 26.27 27.26
N ALA A 334 -4.14 25.91 27.08
CA ALA A 334 -5.25 26.43 27.87
C ALA A 334 -5.13 26.04 29.36
N GLU A 335 -4.67 24.82 29.66
CA GLU A 335 -4.42 24.37 31.03
C GLU A 335 -3.30 25.17 31.70
N LEU A 336 -2.18 25.40 31.01
CA LEU A 336 -1.11 26.24 31.54
C LEU A 336 -1.54 27.70 31.72
N ARG A 337 -2.41 28.23 30.85
CA ARG A 337 -3.02 29.56 31.02
C ARG A 337 -3.92 29.67 32.24
N LYS A 338 -4.73 28.65 32.52
CA LYS A 338 -5.51 28.58 33.78
C LYS A 338 -4.62 28.53 35.01
N LEU A 339 -3.37 28.06 34.87
CA LEU A 339 -2.37 28.04 35.92
C LEU A 339 -1.55 29.34 36.01
N GLY A 340 -1.89 30.35 35.20
CA GLY A 340 -1.29 31.69 35.27
C GLY A 340 -0.08 31.89 34.35
N TYR A 341 0.19 30.97 33.42
CA TYR A 341 1.27 31.12 32.43
C TYR A 341 0.73 31.64 31.10
N SER A 342 1.54 32.37 30.34
CA SER A 342 1.20 32.75 28.96
C SER A 342 2.29 32.29 27.99
N PRO A 343 2.45 30.96 27.80
CA PRO A 343 3.57 30.42 27.04
C PRO A 343 3.45 30.73 25.55
N SER A 344 4.60 31.02 24.93
CA SER A 344 4.83 30.90 23.50
C SER A 344 4.76 29.44 23.04
N LEU A 345 4.67 29.21 21.73
CA LEU A 345 4.64 27.85 21.17
C LEU A 345 5.95 27.10 21.45
N GLU A 346 7.07 27.80 21.36
CA GLU A 346 8.40 27.32 21.74
C GLU A 346 8.48 26.86 23.19
N GLU A 347 7.95 27.66 24.12
CA GLU A 347 7.88 27.28 25.53
C GLU A 347 6.97 26.07 25.73
N LEU A 348 5.82 26.00 25.05
CA LEU A 348 4.95 24.82 25.13
C LEU A 348 5.66 23.54 24.69
N ARG A 349 6.38 23.60 23.56
CA ARG A 349 7.19 22.48 23.07
C ARG A 349 8.22 22.06 24.11
N ARG A 350 9.04 23.01 24.58
CA ARG A 350 10.06 22.75 25.60
C ARG A 350 9.47 22.10 26.86
N VAL A 351 8.40 22.67 27.40
CA VAL A 351 7.76 22.18 28.62
C VAL A 351 7.20 20.76 28.41
N ARG A 352 6.67 20.47 27.21
CA ARG A 352 6.20 19.14 26.85
C ARG A 352 7.32 18.12 26.70
N ASP A 353 8.41 18.46 26.01
CA ASP A 353 9.55 17.57 25.75
C ASP A 353 10.23 17.13 27.05
N HIS A 354 10.30 18.04 28.01
CA HIS A 354 10.83 17.78 29.34
C HIS A 354 9.81 17.16 30.30
N GLY A 355 8.60 16.82 29.83
CA GLY A 355 7.60 16.08 30.59
C GLY A 355 6.94 16.85 31.73
N VAL A 356 6.91 18.18 31.65
CA VAL A 356 6.20 19.03 32.61
C VAL A 356 4.71 19.05 32.26
N THR A 357 3.88 18.47 33.14
CA THR A 357 2.43 18.36 32.93
C THR A 357 1.65 19.38 33.76
N PRO A 358 0.41 19.73 33.38
CA PRO A 358 -0.39 20.66 34.18
C PRO A 358 -0.74 20.10 35.57
N SER A 359 -0.77 18.78 35.76
CA SER A 359 -0.86 18.16 37.09
C SER A 359 0.39 18.43 37.92
N TYR A 360 1.58 18.22 37.35
CA TYR A 360 2.84 18.52 38.01
C TYR A 360 2.90 19.97 38.46
N VAL A 361 2.51 20.91 37.60
CA VAL A 361 2.46 22.34 37.93
C VAL A 361 1.48 22.60 39.09
N ARG A 362 0.25 22.08 39.04
CA ARG A 362 -0.74 22.23 40.13
C ARG A 362 -0.23 21.71 41.47
N GLU A 363 0.39 20.55 41.45
CA GLU A 363 0.89 19.90 42.66
C GLU A 363 2.11 20.63 43.24
N MET A 364 3.00 21.18 42.39
CA MET A 364 4.09 22.05 42.83
C MET A 364 3.55 23.35 43.47
N LYS A 365 2.51 23.96 42.88
CA LYS A 365 1.82 25.12 43.49
C LYS A 365 1.24 24.75 44.87
N ALA A 366 0.58 23.61 44.97
CA ALA A 366 0.03 23.12 46.23
C ALA A 366 1.09 22.77 47.28
N ALA A 367 2.33 22.49 46.85
CA ALA A 367 3.48 22.27 47.71
C ALA A 367 4.20 23.57 48.12
N GLY A 368 3.63 24.74 47.80
CA GLY A 368 4.18 26.05 48.18
C GLY A 368 5.05 26.73 47.12
N PHE A 369 5.17 26.15 45.93
CA PHE A 369 5.94 26.70 44.81
C PHE A 369 5.00 27.30 43.75
N ASP A 370 4.24 28.33 44.11
CA ASP A 370 3.16 28.91 43.30
C ASP A 370 3.63 29.92 42.23
N LYS A 371 4.87 30.40 42.34
CA LYS A 371 5.48 31.46 41.50
C LYS A 371 6.63 30.99 40.59
N LEU A 372 6.77 29.68 40.37
CA LEU A 372 7.80 29.17 39.47
C LEU A 372 7.54 29.62 38.03
N SER A 373 8.60 29.93 37.30
CA SER A 373 8.58 30.04 35.84
C SER A 373 8.51 28.65 35.18
N LEU A 374 8.13 28.61 33.90
CA LEU A 374 8.14 27.36 33.11
C LEU A 374 9.55 26.77 33.01
N ASP A 375 10.58 27.61 32.91
CA ASP A 375 11.96 27.15 32.89
C ASP A 375 12.41 26.52 34.21
N GLU A 376 11.99 27.08 35.35
CA GLU A 376 12.26 26.47 36.66
C GLU A 376 11.54 25.13 36.81
N LEU A 377 10.28 25.03 36.35
CA LEU A 377 9.54 23.77 36.34
C LEU A 377 10.24 22.69 35.50
N VAL A 378 10.76 23.07 34.33
CA VAL A 378 11.57 22.17 33.48
C VAL A 378 12.83 21.74 34.22
N ARG A 379 13.59 22.68 34.82
CA ARG A 379 14.82 22.35 35.57
C ARG A 379 14.57 21.40 36.75
N LEU A 380 13.47 21.58 37.47
CA LEU A 380 13.05 20.67 38.55
C LEU A 380 12.72 19.27 38.01
N ARG A 381 11.98 19.22 36.90
CA ARG A 381 11.53 17.98 36.28
C ARG A 381 12.70 17.16 35.75
N ASP A 382 13.66 17.80 35.07
CA ASP A 382 14.88 17.20 34.56
C ASP A 382 15.74 16.55 35.66
N ARG A 383 15.71 17.13 36.86
CA ARG A 383 16.41 16.62 38.04
C ARG A 383 15.58 15.62 38.84
N GLY A 384 14.36 15.31 38.41
CA GLY A 384 13.48 14.37 39.08
C GLY A 384 12.97 14.86 40.44
N VAL A 385 12.86 16.19 40.64
CA VAL A 385 12.18 16.78 41.79
C VAL A 385 10.66 16.66 41.56
N THR A 386 10.00 15.80 42.35
CA THR A 386 8.56 15.54 42.26
C THR A 386 7.79 16.22 43.39
N PRO A 387 6.48 16.48 43.22
CA PRO A 387 5.66 17.01 44.32
C PRO A 387 5.62 16.06 45.53
N SER A 388 5.70 14.75 45.31
CA SER A 388 5.81 13.77 46.39
C SER A 388 7.12 13.94 47.18
N PHE A 389 8.25 14.11 46.48
CA PHE A 389 9.54 14.36 47.11
C PHE A 389 9.51 15.62 47.97
N VAL A 390 8.92 16.71 47.49
CA VAL A 390 8.77 17.94 48.28
C VAL A 390 7.95 17.70 49.55
N LYS A 391 6.81 17.01 49.45
CA LYS A 391 5.94 16.70 50.60
C LYS A 391 6.62 15.77 51.60
N GLU A 392 7.31 14.75 51.12
CA GLU A 392 8.04 13.79 51.96
C GLU A 392 9.21 14.46 52.68
N MET A 393 9.95 15.36 52.02
CA MET A 393 11.01 16.17 52.65
C MET A 393 10.45 17.06 53.75
N ALA A 394 9.30 17.71 53.52
CA ALA A 394 8.61 18.49 54.55
C ALA A 394 8.20 17.61 55.75
N GLY A 395 7.65 16.41 55.49
CA GLY A 395 7.31 15.42 56.51
C GLY A 395 8.52 14.87 57.28
N ALA A 396 9.69 14.79 56.64
CA ALA A 396 10.96 14.40 57.25
C ALA A 396 11.61 15.52 58.09
N GLY A 397 10.92 16.65 58.30
CA GLY A 397 11.38 17.76 59.13
C GLY A 397 12.11 18.88 58.38
N TYR A 398 12.04 18.89 57.04
CA TYR A 398 12.63 19.93 56.20
C TYR A 398 11.54 20.69 55.41
N PRO A 399 10.64 21.44 56.08
CA PRO A 399 9.63 22.24 55.40
C PRO A 399 10.28 23.46 54.71
N ASN A 400 9.62 23.98 53.67
CA ASN A 400 9.98 25.24 53.01
C ASN A 400 11.43 25.30 52.48
N LEU A 401 11.98 24.18 52.02
CA LEU A 401 13.30 24.17 51.40
C LEU A 401 13.31 25.03 50.12
N PRO A 402 14.33 25.89 49.92
CA PRO A 402 14.50 26.60 48.65
C PRO A 402 14.60 25.64 47.47
N LEU A 403 14.19 26.10 46.28
CA LEU A 403 14.23 25.35 45.04
C LEU A 403 15.61 24.75 44.74
N ASP A 404 16.66 25.57 44.83
CA ASP A 404 18.04 25.15 44.63
C ASP A 404 18.47 24.06 45.62
N THR A 405 17.97 24.11 46.85
CA THR A 405 18.25 23.11 47.88
C THR A 405 17.55 21.78 47.57
N LEU A 406 16.29 21.82 47.10
CA LEU A 406 15.58 20.61 46.67
C LEU A 406 16.27 19.94 45.48
N MET A 407 16.67 20.75 44.49
CA MET A 407 17.45 20.27 43.34
C MET A 407 18.76 19.64 43.78
N ARG A 408 19.52 20.32 44.65
CA ARG A 408 20.79 19.82 45.16
C ARG A 408 20.61 18.52 45.94
N LEU A 409 19.65 18.45 46.87
CA LEU A 409 19.36 17.21 47.61
C LEU A 409 19.06 16.06 46.65
N ARG A 410 18.31 16.33 45.57
CA ARG A 410 17.95 15.33 44.58
C ARG A 410 19.14 14.88 43.72
N ASP A 411 19.93 15.82 43.22
CA ASP A 411 21.13 15.59 42.42
C ASP A 411 22.16 14.73 43.18
N HIS A 412 22.26 14.93 44.50
CA HIS A 412 23.15 14.18 45.39
C HIS A 412 22.50 12.93 46.02
N GLY A 413 21.30 12.55 45.57
CA GLY A 413 20.63 11.31 45.99
C GLY A 413 20.14 11.30 47.45
N VAL A 414 20.01 12.46 48.09
CA VAL A 414 19.39 12.58 49.42
C VAL A 414 17.88 12.38 49.26
N ARG A 415 17.36 11.36 49.95
CA ARG A 415 15.95 10.96 49.90
C ARG A 415 15.35 10.89 51.31
N PRO A 416 14.02 10.97 51.45
CA PRO A 416 13.35 10.95 52.75
C PRO A 416 13.61 9.69 53.59
N ASP A 417 13.73 8.52 52.95
CA ASP A 417 14.13 7.26 53.58
C ASP A 417 15.52 7.35 54.21
N TYR A 418 16.50 7.91 53.49
CA TYR A 418 17.85 8.13 54.00
C TYR A 418 17.85 9.05 55.23
N ILE A 419 17.02 10.10 55.23
CA ILE A 419 16.86 11.00 56.37
C ILE A 419 16.23 10.27 57.57
N SER A 420 15.20 9.47 57.33
CA SER A 420 14.54 8.65 58.36
C SER A 420 15.53 7.67 59.00
N ASP A 421 16.30 6.95 58.19
CA ASP A 421 17.30 6.00 58.66
C ASP A 421 18.39 6.66 59.53
N LEU A 422 18.85 7.85 59.14
CA LEU A 422 19.78 8.64 59.95
C LEU A 422 19.16 9.06 61.28
N ALA A 423 17.90 9.49 61.26
CA ALA A 423 17.17 9.89 62.46
C ALA A 423 16.94 8.73 63.44
N GLU A 424 16.66 7.51 62.95
CA GLU A 424 16.58 6.28 63.74
C GLU A 424 17.92 5.91 64.36
N LEU A 425 19.00 6.14 63.61
CA LEU A 425 20.35 6.02 64.11
C LEU A 425 20.75 7.19 65.02
N GLY A 426 19.85 8.10 65.38
CA GLY A 426 20.11 9.18 66.34
C GLY A 426 20.77 10.43 65.74
N TYR A 427 20.99 10.49 64.43
CA TYR A 427 21.44 11.68 63.72
C TYR A 427 20.24 12.52 63.29
N LYS A 428 19.66 13.26 64.24
CA LYS A 428 18.48 14.11 64.04
C LYS A 428 18.88 15.57 63.84
N GLY A 429 18.05 16.34 63.14
CA GLY A 429 18.24 17.79 62.95
C GLY A 429 19.46 18.17 62.12
N LEU A 430 19.87 17.29 61.19
CA LEU A 430 20.94 17.59 60.25
C LEU A 430 20.54 18.73 59.31
N THR A 431 21.51 19.52 58.86
CA THR A 431 21.28 20.51 57.80
C THR A 431 21.25 19.82 56.43
N ALA A 432 20.63 20.45 55.43
CA ALA A 432 20.65 19.96 54.05
C ALA A 432 22.10 19.77 53.54
N ASP A 433 23.02 20.67 53.90
CA ASP A 433 24.44 20.55 53.57
C ASP A 433 25.09 19.32 54.21
N GLN A 434 24.77 19.02 55.47
CA GLN A 434 25.30 17.82 56.13
C GLN A 434 24.76 16.54 55.49
N LEU A 435 23.48 16.50 55.11
CA LEU A 435 22.89 15.35 54.41
C LEU A 435 23.57 15.10 53.06
N VAL A 436 23.76 16.17 52.28
CA VAL A 436 24.47 16.11 50.99
C VAL A 436 25.90 15.62 51.20
N ARG A 437 26.64 16.20 52.15
CA ARG A 437 28.02 15.79 52.44
C ARG A 437 28.12 14.33 52.87
N LEU A 438 27.20 13.83 53.69
CA LEU A 438 27.17 12.43 54.08
C LEU A 438 26.94 11.52 52.86
N ARG A 439 26.00 11.87 51.98
CA ARG A 439 25.75 11.14 50.72
C ARG A 439 26.95 11.15 49.78
N ASP A 440 27.57 12.31 49.58
CA ASP A 440 28.73 12.47 48.68
C ASP A 440 29.93 11.63 49.11
N HIS A 441 30.12 11.46 50.42
CA HIS A 441 31.19 10.62 50.95
C HIS A 441 30.76 9.15 51.10
N GLY A 442 29.56 8.78 50.65
CA GLY A 442 29.07 7.40 50.69
C GLY A 442 28.77 6.88 52.10
N VAL A 443 28.43 7.77 53.04
CA VAL A 443 28.04 7.40 54.41
C VAL A 443 26.61 6.86 54.39
N THR A 444 26.46 5.54 54.48
CA THR A 444 25.15 4.87 54.51
C THR A 444 24.70 4.53 55.94
N PRO A 445 23.41 4.25 56.17
CA PRO A 445 22.93 3.76 57.45
C PRO A 445 23.63 2.46 57.90
N SER A 446 23.93 1.56 56.95
CA SER A 446 24.68 0.33 57.21
C SER A 446 26.12 0.61 57.64
N PHE A 447 26.79 1.58 57.02
CA PHE A 447 28.12 2.02 57.42
C PHE A 447 28.12 2.57 58.86
N ILE A 448 27.13 3.38 59.21
CA ILE A 448 27.00 3.94 60.57
C ILE A 448 26.81 2.82 61.60
N LYS A 449 25.95 1.83 61.32
CA LYS A 449 25.76 0.65 62.20
C LYS A 449 27.09 -0.09 62.44
N ARG A 450 27.87 -0.34 61.39
CA ARG A 450 29.21 -0.96 61.52
C ARG A 450 30.19 -0.09 62.31
N ALA A 451 30.21 1.21 62.07
CA ALA A 451 31.07 2.12 62.81
C ALA A 451 30.78 2.03 64.32
N ARG A 452 29.51 1.89 64.71
CA ARG A 452 29.12 1.69 66.12
C ARG A 452 29.65 0.38 66.69
N GLU A 453 29.53 -0.72 65.95
CA GLU A 453 30.04 -2.04 66.35
C GLU A 453 31.57 -2.03 66.53
N GLN A 454 32.28 -1.22 65.73
CA GLN A 454 33.73 -1.05 65.79
C GLN A 454 34.18 0.05 66.77
N GLY A 455 33.32 0.44 67.71
CA GLY A 455 33.65 1.33 68.83
C GLY A 455 33.36 2.81 68.63
N TYR A 456 32.88 3.23 67.45
CA TYR A 456 32.56 4.64 67.14
C TYR A 456 31.08 4.98 67.43
N ALA A 457 30.58 4.58 68.60
CA ALA A 457 29.15 4.67 68.95
C ALA A 457 28.55 6.09 68.91
N LYS A 458 29.38 7.11 69.17
CA LYS A 458 29.01 8.53 69.26
C LYS A 458 29.68 9.40 68.19
N ALA A 459 30.12 8.81 67.07
CA ALA A 459 30.81 9.55 66.02
C ALA A 459 29.97 10.75 65.54
N SER A 460 30.57 11.93 65.48
CA SER A 460 29.92 13.10 64.86
C SER A 460 29.76 12.91 63.35
N VAL A 461 28.98 13.77 62.68
CA VAL A 461 28.85 13.78 61.21
C VAL A 461 30.22 13.88 60.53
N GLU A 462 31.06 14.79 61.00
CA GLU A 462 32.41 14.99 60.44
C GLU A 462 33.32 13.79 60.69
N GLU A 463 33.14 13.12 61.83
CA GLU A 463 33.88 11.89 62.14
C GLU A 463 33.42 10.73 61.26
N LEU A 464 32.12 10.55 61.04
CA LEU A 464 31.60 9.53 60.12
C LEU A 464 32.12 9.73 58.70
N ILE A 465 32.12 10.97 58.20
CA ILE A 465 32.69 11.34 56.91
C ILE A 465 34.17 10.96 56.90
N ARG A 466 34.95 11.39 57.90
CA ARG A 466 36.39 11.07 58.00
C ARG A 466 36.65 9.56 58.03
N LEU A 467 35.88 8.81 58.80
CA LEU A 467 36.00 7.36 58.91
C LEU A 467 35.74 6.68 57.57
N ARG A 468 34.70 7.12 56.84
CA ARG A 468 34.34 6.59 55.52
C ARG A 468 35.39 6.93 54.47
N SER A 469 35.79 8.21 54.38
CA SER A 469 36.75 8.68 53.38
C SER A 469 38.15 8.10 53.56
N ARG A 470 38.54 7.76 54.79
CA ARG A 470 39.84 7.15 55.09
C ARG A 470 39.81 5.62 55.12
N GLY A 471 38.65 5.00 54.87
CA GLY A 471 38.49 3.54 54.91
C GLY A 471 38.79 2.93 56.28
N ILE A 472 38.57 3.68 57.37
CA ILE A 472 38.92 3.25 58.73
C ILE A 472 37.95 2.16 59.23
N VAL A 473 36.66 2.30 58.91
CA VAL A 473 35.64 1.28 59.20
C VAL A 473 35.57 0.34 58.01
N ARG A 474 35.82 -0.95 58.24
CA ARG A 474 35.81 -1.98 57.20
C ARG A 474 34.38 -2.26 56.73
N ASP A 475 34.23 -2.51 55.43
CA ASP A 475 32.94 -2.84 54.82
C ASP A 475 32.56 -4.33 54.97
N GLU A 476 33.49 -5.15 55.46
CA GLU A 476 33.36 -6.59 55.78
C GLU A 476 33.92 -6.90 57.17
#